data_AF-A0A919U722-F1
#
_entry.id   AF-A0A919U722-F1
#
_cell.length_a   1.000
_cell.length_b   1.000
_cell.length_c   1.000
_cell.angle_alpha   90.00
_cell.angle_beta   90.00
_cell.angle_gamma   90.00
#
_symmetry.space_group_name_H-M   'P 1'
#
loop_
_entity.id
_entity.type
_entity.pdbx_description
1 polymer ?
#
loop_
_entity_poly.entity_id
_entity_poly.type
_entity_poly.pdbx_seq_one_letter_code
_entity_poly.pdbx_strand_id
1 'polypeptide(L)'
;MWKAGDTPVSVEEATARYHDLCDAPGDDLVPGVEVAALVADVAAHLEQAGLAVDGEVWSATPSIGPDHAVMTMPWRSASVAVAFVPGLAVARGFVCYDPQNDRVHQHAAAAPHTGPSLQRSDGTRIDDPDDETIERTVLTLSRERWFAILHTADEGTYFQVGYGDQAAAPPGQYAVEHRDGSPDRHRRAVTPDRRAVAQAMREFRDGNGNWEKRFSWRSIQL
;
A
#
# COMPACT_ATOMS: atom_id res chain seq x y z
N MET A 1 15.83 -7.76 -2.72
CA MET A 1 14.68 -7.90 -3.65
C MET A 1 15.07 -8.77 -4.83
N TRP A 2 14.15 -9.53 -5.44
CA TRP A 2 14.47 -10.45 -6.56
C TRP A 2 13.23 -10.80 -7.39
N LYS A 3 13.44 -11.30 -8.61
CA LYS A 3 12.36 -11.91 -9.40
C LYS A 3 11.97 -13.25 -8.77
N ALA A 4 10.71 -13.38 -8.38
CA ALA A 4 10.14 -14.67 -7.98
C ALA A 4 9.25 -15.21 -9.11
N GLY A 5 8.97 -16.51 -9.05
CA GLY A 5 7.89 -17.10 -9.86
C GLY A 5 6.53 -16.83 -9.24
N ASP A 6 5.46 -17.39 -9.81
CA ASP A 6 4.07 -17.10 -9.45
C ASP A 6 3.60 -17.67 -8.09
N THR A 7 4.52 -18.08 -7.23
CA THR A 7 4.22 -18.61 -5.89
C THR A 7 4.59 -17.57 -4.83
N PRO A 8 3.73 -17.31 -3.82
CA PRO A 8 4.08 -16.44 -2.70
C PRO A 8 5.33 -16.94 -1.98
N VAL A 9 6.24 -16.02 -1.64
CA VAL A 9 7.45 -16.33 -0.87
C VAL A 9 7.19 -16.08 0.61
N SER A 10 7.40 -17.08 1.46
CA SER A 10 7.29 -16.91 2.91
C SER A 10 8.42 -16.02 3.47
N VAL A 11 8.22 -15.51 4.69
CA VAL A 11 9.24 -14.76 5.43
C VAL A 11 10.49 -15.62 5.68
N GLU A 12 10.32 -16.89 6.01
CA GLU A 12 11.43 -17.83 6.24
C GLU A 12 12.27 -18.04 4.97
N GLU A 13 11.62 -18.28 3.83
CA GLU A 13 12.30 -18.41 2.54
C GLU A 13 13.00 -17.12 2.12
N ALA A 14 12.35 -15.97 2.35
CA ALA A 14 12.92 -14.66 2.06
C ALA A 14 14.15 -14.34 2.92
N THR A 15 14.11 -14.73 4.20
CA THR A 15 15.21 -14.57 5.15
C THR A 15 16.41 -15.42 4.74
N ALA A 16 16.19 -16.70 4.43
CA ALA A 16 17.23 -17.60 3.96
C ALA A 16 17.88 -17.06 2.68
N ARG A 17 17.07 -16.64 1.71
CA ARG A 17 17.57 -16.04 0.46
C ARG A 17 18.34 -14.75 0.69
N TYR A 18 17.91 -13.90 1.62
CA TYR A 18 18.64 -12.68 1.96
C TYR A 18 20.05 -12.99 2.48
N HIS A 19 20.18 -13.97 3.38
CA HIS A 19 21.47 -14.40 3.89
C HIS A 19 22.36 -14.96 2.78
N ASP A 20 21.83 -15.85 1.92
CA ASP A 20 22.57 -16.39 0.78
C ASP A 20 23.11 -15.28 -0.14
N LEU A 21 22.30 -14.24 -0.39
CA LEU A 21 22.69 -13.10 -1.22
C LEU A 21 23.72 -12.18 -0.53
N CYS A 22 23.69 -12.06 0.79
CA CYS A 22 24.67 -11.30 1.55
C CYS A 22 26.02 -12.01 1.66
N ASP A 23 26.03 -13.34 1.68
CA ASP A 23 27.24 -14.16 1.79
C ASP A 23 27.89 -14.46 0.41
N ALA A 24 27.16 -14.23 -0.69
CA ALA A 24 27.68 -14.44 -2.04
C ALA A 24 28.75 -13.39 -2.43
N PRO A 25 29.86 -13.81 -3.07
CA PRO A 25 30.87 -12.87 -3.57
C PRO A 25 30.27 -11.98 -4.67
N GLY A 26 30.27 -10.66 -4.45
CA GLY A 26 29.61 -9.69 -5.33
C GLY A 26 30.41 -9.23 -6.56
N ASP A 27 31.69 -9.59 -6.65
CA ASP A 27 32.65 -8.92 -7.55
C ASP A 27 32.50 -9.28 -9.04
N ASP A 28 31.70 -10.30 -9.38
CA ASP A 28 31.51 -10.79 -10.77
C ASP A 28 30.04 -10.78 -11.24
N LEU A 29 29.14 -10.12 -10.53
CA LEU A 29 27.73 -10.08 -10.91
C LEU A 29 27.52 -9.15 -12.12
N VAL A 30 26.90 -9.69 -13.17
CA VAL A 30 26.43 -8.90 -14.32
C VAL A 30 25.03 -8.38 -14.00
N PRO A 31 24.83 -7.04 -13.87
CA PRO A 31 23.52 -6.49 -13.54
C PRO A 31 22.48 -6.76 -14.62
N GLY A 32 21.32 -7.27 -14.22
CA GLY A 32 20.17 -7.34 -15.10
C GLY A 32 19.62 -5.94 -15.36
N VAL A 33 19.24 -5.64 -16.61
CA VAL A 33 18.76 -4.30 -17.02
C VAL A 33 17.60 -3.81 -16.15
N GLU A 34 16.62 -4.67 -15.88
CA GLU A 34 15.44 -4.31 -15.09
C GLU A 34 15.76 -4.11 -13.61
N VAL A 35 16.69 -4.90 -13.06
CA VAL A 35 17.14 -4.77 -11.67
C VAL A 35 17.90 -3.47 -11.49
N ALA A 36 18.84 -3.18 -12.39
CA ALA A 36 19.61 -1.95 -12.38
C ALA A 36 18.71 -0.71 -12.51
N ALA A 37 17.72 -0.76 -13.42
CA ALA A 37 16.74 0.32 -13.58
C ALA A 37 15.95 0.56 -12.28
N LEU A 38 15.51 -0.50 -11.60
CA LEU A 38 14.79 -0.35 -10.34
C LEU A 38 15.65 0.23 -9.22
N VAL A 39 16.90 -0.23 -9.07
CA VAL A 39 17.82 0.38 -8.10
C VAL A 39 18.05 1.87 -8.39
N ALA A 40 18.18 2.24 -9.67
CA ALA A 40 18.31 3.63 -10.09
C ALA A 40 17.06 4.47 -9.75
N ASP A 41 15.86 3.94 -9.96
CA ASP A 41 14.61 4.65 -9.63
C ASP A 41 14.43 4.84 -8.12
N VAL A 42 14.88 3.89 -7.31
CA VAL A 42 14.90 4.03 -5.85
C VAL A 42 15.89 5.13 -5.45
N ALA A 43 17.11 5.12 -6.02
CA ALA A 43 18.09 6.18 -5.77
C ALA A 43 17.53 7.56 -6.12
N ALA A 44 16.93 7.70 -7.31
CA ALA A 44 16.35 8.96 -7.77
C ALA A 44 15.23 9.46 -6.83
N HIS A 45 14.36 8.58 -6.32
CA HIS A 45 13.34 8.96 -5.34
C HIS A 45 13.95 9.45 -4.02
N LEU A 46 15.00 8.78 -3.52
CA LEU A 46 15.68 9.17 -2.29
C LEU A 46 16.43 10.51 -2.46
N GLU A 47 17.03 10.76 -3.63
CA GLU A 47 17.66 12.03 -3.98
C GLU A 47 16.63 13.17 -4.03
N GLN A 48 15.50 12.95 -4.70
CA GLN A 48 14.40 13.92 -4.77
C GLN A 48 13.81 14.23 -3.40
N ALA A 49 13.82 13.26 -2.48
CA ALA A 49 13.43 13.45 -1.08
C ALA A 49 14.51 14.16 -0.24
N GLY A 50 15.66 14.53 -0.82
CA GLY A 50 16.75 15.23 -0.13
C GLY A 50 17.52 14.35 0.86
N LEU A 51 17.54 13.03 0.66
CA LEU A 51 18.14 12.07 1.61
C LEU A 51 19.59 11.69 1.29
N ALA A 52 20.11 12.14 0.15
CA ALA A 52 21.50 11.98 -0.23
C ALA A 52 22.42 12.73 0.74
N VAL A 53 23.50 12.10 1.18
CA VAL A 53 24.59 12.75 1.92
C VAL A 53 25.86 12.62 1.11
N ASP A 54 26.55 13.74 0.92
CA ASP A 54 27.73 13.85 0.05
C ASP A 54 27.49 13.31 -1.37
N GLY A 55 26.23 13.38 -1.83
CA GLY A 55 25.80 12.88 -3.14
C GLY A 55 25.45 11.39 -3.17
N GLU A 56 25.49 10.68 -2.04
CA GLU A 56 25.17 9.25 -1.97
C GLU A 56 23.90 8.98 -1.15
N VAL A 57 23.03 8.13 -1.70
CA VAL A 57 21.80 7.65 -1.02
C VAL A 57 21.98 6.30 -0.32
N TRP A 58 23.04 5.57 -0.67
CA TRP A 58 23.32 4.25 -0.15
C TRP A 58 24.35 4.28 0.97
N SER A 59 24.26 3.36 1.92
CA SER A 59 25.29 3.20 2.98
C SER A 59 26.50 2.40 2.51
N ALA A 60 26.29 1.57 1.49
CA ALA A 60 27.31 0.86 0.74
C ALA A 60 26.76 0.67 -0.68
N THR A 61 27.65 0.49 -1.66
CA THR A 61 27.24 0.22 -3.04
C THR A 61 26.27 -0.96 -3.08
N PRO A 62 25.06 -0.81 -3.66
CA PRO A 62 24.13 -1.93 -3.77
C PRO A 62 24.76 -3.10 -4.53
N SER A 63 24.54 -4.31 -4.06
CA SER A 63 24.89 -5.53 -4.81
C SER A 63 23.79 -5.80 -5.82
N ILE A 64 24.11 -5.81 -7.12
CA ILE A 64 23.15 -5.93 -8.22
C ILE A 64 23.51 -7.12 -9.09
N GLY A 65 22.68 -8.16 -9.04
CA GLY A 65 22.77 -9.35 -9.87
C GLY A 65 21.87 -9.32 -11.11
N PRO A 66 21.79 -10.44 -11.85
CA PRO A 66 20.95 -10.55 -13.05
C PRO A 66 19.45 -10.47 -12.74
N ASP A 67 19.03 -10.93 -11.56
CA ASP A 67 17.62 -11.07 -11.16
C ASP A 67 17.31 -10.55 -9.75
N HIS A 68 18.30 -9.99 -9.05
CA HIS A 68 18.19 -9.57 -7.66
C HIS A 68 19.03 -8.34 -7.35
N ALA A 69 18.64 -7.62 -6.31
CA ALA A 69 19.46 -6.58 -5.72
C ALA A 69 19.37 -6.60 -4.19
N VAL A 70 20.51 -6.35 -3.54
CA VAL A 70 20.61 -6.06 -2.11
C VAL A 70 20.98 -4.59 -1.98
N MET A 71 20.07 -3.80 -1.40
CA MET A 71 20.24 -2.37 -1.22
C MET A 71 20.46 -2.06 0.25
N THR A 72 21.56 -1.40 0.55
CA THR A 72 21.88 -0.92 1.90
C THR A 72 21.70 0.59 1.95
N MET A 73 20.90 1.09 2.87
CA MET A 73 20.60 2.51 2.97
C MET A 73 20.76 3.03 4.41
N PRO A 74 21.01 4.34 4.60
CA PRO A 74 21.06 4.92 5.92
C PRO A 74 19.75 4.74 6.67
N TRP A 75 19.81 4.56 7.98
CA TRP A 75 18.62 4.40 8.84
C TRP A 75 17.58 5.51 8.63
N ARG A 76 18.02 6.77 8.45
CA ARG A 76 17.13 7.91 8.18
C ARG A 76 16.32 7.77 6.89
N SER A 77 16.84 7.03 5.91
CA SER A 77 16.20 6.82 4.61
C SER A 77 15.24 5.63 4.64
N ALA A 78 15.42 4.70 5.60
CA ALA A 78 14.61 3.49 5.70
C ALA A 78 13.11 3.81 5.81
N SER A 79 12.72 4.73 6.70
CA SER A 79 11.31 5.11 6.90
C SER A 79 10.65 5.72 5.66
N VAL A 80 11.43 6.37 4.79
CA VAL A 80 10.95 6.90 3.51
C VAL A 80 10.91 5.79 2.47
N ALA A 81 11.96 4.96 2.38
CA ALA A 81 12.06 3.86 1.44
C ALA A 81 10.94 2.82 1.60
N VAL A 82 10.61 2.43 2.84
CA VAL A 82 9.53 1.46 3.11
C VAL A 82 8.16 1.93 2.59
N ALA A 83 7.96 3.23 2.39
CA ALA A 83 6.70 3.78 1.91
C ALA A 83 6.51 3.61 0.39
N PHE A 84 7.58 3.47 -0.41
CA PHE A 84 7.47 3.46 -1.87
C PHE A 84 8.19 2.30 -2.58
N VAL A 85 9.30 1.80 -2.03
CA VAL A 85 10.09 0.72 -2.65
C VAL A 85 9.26 -0.54 -2.89
N PRO A 86 8.39 -0.99 -1.96
CA PRO A 86 7.52 -2.12 -2.22
C PRO A 86 6.63 -1.92 -3.45
N GLY A 87 6.02 -0.74 -3.60
CA GLY A 87 5.15 -0.44 -4.74
C GLY A 87 5.89 -0.49 -6.07
N LEU A 88 7.12 0.05 -6.13
CA LEU A 88 7.97 -0.03 -7.31
C LEU A 88 8.39 -1.47 -7.64
N ALA A 89 8.74 -2.26 -6.62
CA ALA A 89 9.10 -3.66 -6.79
C ALA A 89 7.92 -4.48 -7.32
N VAL A 90 6.74 -4.36 -6.70
CA VAL A 90 5.51 -5.06 -7.12
C VAL A 90 5.14 -4.72 -8.55
N ALA A 91 5.16 -3.43 -8.92
CA ALA A 91 4.83 -2.96 -10.27
C ALA A 91 5.76 -3.52 -11.36
N ARG A 92 6.95 -3.99 -10.98
CA ARG A 92 7.96 -4.55 -11.89
C ARG A 92 8.10 -6.07 -11.78
N GLY A 93 7.21 -6.74 -11.05
CA GLY A 93 7.24 -8.19 -10.93
C GLY A 93 8.31 -8.71 -9.94
N PHE A 94 8.76 -7.88 -9.00
CA PHE A 94 9.76 -8.27 -8.01
C PHE A 94 9.13 -8.49 -6.63
N VAL A 95 9.70 -9.45 -5.90
CA VAL A 95 9.51 -9.59 -4.46
C VAL A 95 10.47 -8.67 -3.73
N CYS A 96 9.95 -7.90 -2.77
CA CYS A 96 10.74 -7.05 -1.89
C CYS A 96 10.69 -7.60 -0.47
N TYR A 97 11.83 -8.00 0.07
CA TYR A 97 11.98 -8.37 1.48
C TYR A 97 12.64 -7.23 2.24
N ASP A 98 12.02 -6.84 3.36
CA ASP A 98 12.54 -5.91 4.33
C ASP A 98 13.05 -6.69 5.56
N PRO A 99 14.38 -6.90 5.67
CA PRO A 99 14.96 -7.66 6.78
C PRO A 99 14.88 -6.92 8.12
N GLN A 100 14.63 -5.60 8.15
CA GLN A 100 14.53 -4.85 9.41
C GLN A 100 13.17 -5.03 10.08
N ASN A 101 12.12 -5.26 9.29
CA ASN A 101 10.74 -5.46 9.76
C ASN A 101 10.22 -6.89 9.56
N ASP A 102 11.08 -7.80 9.10
CA ASP A 102 10.76 -9.19 8.80
C ASP A 102 9.54 -9.35 7.87
N ARG A 103 9.52 -8.55 6.79
CA ARG A 103 8.34 -8.38 5.94
C ARG A 103 8.62 -8.70 4.48
N VAL A 104 7.77 -9.51 3.87
CA VAL A 104 7.80 -9.82 2.43
C VAL A 104 6.67 -9.10 1.70
N HIS A 105 7.01 -8.39 0.65
CA HIS A 105 6.09 -7.78 -0.31
C HIS A 105 6.14 -8.60 -1.60
N GLN A 106 5.05 -9.32 -1.88
CA GLN A 106 4.93 -10.18 -3.06
C GLN A 106 4.76 -9.36 -4.34
N HIS A 107 5.16 -9.91 -5.49
CA HIS A 107 4.73 -9.32 -6.76
C HIS A 107 3.28 -9.70 -7.08
N ALA A 108 2.60 -8.87 -7.87
CA ALA A 108 1.16 -8.96 -8.10
C ALA A 108 0.69 -10.30 -8.71
N ALA A 109 1.55 -10.99 -9.47
CA ALA A 109 1.21 -12.28 -10.08
C ALA A 109 1.37 -13.46 -9.09
N ALA A 110 2.26 -13.37 -8.11
CA ALA A 110 2.45 -14.43 -7.11
C ALA A 110 1.38 -14.44 -6.02
N ALA A 111 0.79 -13.28 -5.73
CA ALA A 111 -0.29 -13.17 -4.76
C ALA A 111 -1.22 -12.04 -5.20
N PRO A 112 -2.23 -12.30 -6.06
CA PRO A 112 -3.33 -11.36 -6.16
C PRO A 112 -3.89 -11.20 -4.75
N HIS A 113 -3.80 -9.99 -4.19
CA HIS A 113 -4.31 -9.73 -2.86
C HIS A 113 -5.82 -9.99 -2.86
N THR A 114 -6.23 -11.13 -2.31
CA THR A 114 -7.65 -11.53 -2.22
C THR A 114 -8.30 -11.00 -0.95
N GLY A 115 -7.57 -10.24 -0.13
CA GLY A 115 -8.09 -9.63 1.10
C GLY A 115 -8.64 -8.22 0.86
N PRO A 116 -9.23 -7.61 1.89
CA PRO A 116 -9.60 -6.21 1.85
C PRO A 116 -8.37 -5.29 1.71
N SER A 117 -8.55 -4.15 1.06
CA SER A 117 -7.49 -3.15 0.93
C SER A 117 -8.02 -1.73 1.11
N LEU A 118 -7.26 -0.89 1.81
CA LEU A 118 -7.59 0.50 2.09
C LEU A 118 -6.73 1.43 1.24
N GLN A 119 -7.36 2.18 0.35
CA GLN A 119 -6.75 3.23 -0.44
C GLN A 119 -7.03 4.61 0.18
N ARG A 120 -6.03 5.49 0.20
CA ARG A 120 -6.15 6.89 0.65
C ARG A 120 -6.02 7.87 -0.51
N SER A 121 -6.39 9.12 -0.26
CA SER A 121 -6.35 10.19 -1.27
C SER A 121 -4.96 10.54 -1.82
N ASP A 122 -3.90 10.18 -1.09
CA ASP A 122 -2.51 10.34 -1.53
C ASP A 122 -2.00 9.17 -2.39
N GLY A 123 -2.86 8.20 -2.71
CA GLY A 123 -2.52 7.01 -3.47
C GLY A 123 -1.98 5.85 -2.62
N THR A 124 -1.76 6.05 -1.31
CA THR A 124 -1.33 4.98 -0.41
C THR A 124 -2.36 3.85 -0.43
N ARG A 125 -1.89 2.61 -0.59
CA ARG A 125 -2.69 1.39 -0.45
C ARG A 125 -2.16 0.56 0.71
N ILE A 126 -3.07 0.08 1.55
CA ILE A 126 -2.77 -0.79 2.69
C ILE A 126 -3.59 -2.06 2.52
N ASP A 127 -2.92 -3.16 2.29
CA ASP A 127 -3.53 -4.49 2.24
C ASP A 127 -3.78 -5.02 3.66
N ASP A 128 -4.89 -5.71 3.86
CA ASP A 128 -5.38 -6.24 5.14
C ASP A 128 -5.35 -5.22 6.30
N PRO A 129 -6.04 -4.06 6.14
CA PRO A 129 -6.02 -3.01 7.15
C PRO A 129 -6.67 -3.47 8.46
N ASP A 130 -5.93 -3.38 9.56
CA ASP A 130 -6.44 -3.62 10.91
C ASP A 130 -7.39 -2.49 11.39
N ASP A 131 -8.02 -2.72 12.55
CA ASP A 131 -9.00 -1.82 13.14
C ASP A 131 -8.44 -0.43 13.44
N GLU A 132 -7.20 -0.39 13.92
CA GLU A 132 -6.50 0.86 14.28
C GLU A 132 -6.16 1.65 13.01
N THR A 133 -5.75 0.98 11.94
CA THR A 133 -5.44 1.60 10.65
C THR A 133 -6.68 2.18 10.01
N ILE A 134 -7.81 1.48 10.03
CA ILE A 134 -9.10 2.01 9.57
C ILE A 134 -9.48 3.25 10.40
N GLU A 135 -9.45 3.12 11.73
CA GLU A 135 -9.85 4.21 12.62
C GLU A 135 -9.00 5.45 12.45
N ARG A 136 -7.67 5.30 12.48
CA ARG A 136 -6.72 6.39 12.25
C ARG A 136 -6.92 7.04 10.89
N THR A 137 -7.18 6.25 9.84
CA THR A 137 -7.43 6.80 8.49
C THR A 137 -8.67 7.69 8.50
N VAL A 138 -9.79 7.22 9.05
CA VAL A 138 -11.04 8.00 9.10
C VAL A 138 -10.88 9.24 9.99
N LEU A 139 -10.21 9.12 11.14
CA LEU A 139 -10.01 10.21 12.08
C LEU A 139 -9.09 11.32 11.54
N THR A 140 -8.22 11.00 10.59
CA THR A 140 -7.25 11.94 10.00
C THR A 140 -7.70 12.55 8.68
N LEU A 141 -8.92 12.24 8.23
CA LEU A 141 -9.49 12.88 7.04
C LEU A 141 -9.59 14.39 7.23
N SER A 142 -9.15 15.12 6.22
CA SER A 142 -9.09 16.59 6.17
C SER A 142 -9.31 17.05 4.74
N ARG A 143 -9.15 18.36 4.45
CA ARG A 143 -9.16 18.83 3.06
C ARG A 143 -7.96 18.33 2.24
N GLU A 144 -6.82 18.14 2.88
CA GLU A 144 -5.64 17.58 2.22
C GLU A 144 -5.75 16.05 2.06
N ARG A 145 -6.43 15.40 3.02
CA ARG A 145 -6.65 13.95 3.07
C ARG A 145 -8.14 13.64 2.96
N TRP A 146 -8.72 13.95 1.80
CA TRP A 146 -10.17 14.12 1.69
C TRP A 146 -10.96 12.84 1.45
N PHE A 147 -10.33 11.69 1.17
CA PHE A 147 -11.04 10.43 1.06
C PHE A 147 -10.22 9.19 1.44
N ALA A 148 -10.95 8.11 1.74
CA ALA A 148 -10.44 6.75 1.81
C ALA A 148 -11.45 5.76 1.22
N ILE A 149 -10.97 4.70 0.58
CA ILE A 149 -11.77 3.64 -0.04
C ILE A 149 -11.30 2.29 0.50
N LEU A 150 -12.21 1.53 1.09
CA LEU A 150 -11.99 0.14 1.47
C LEU A 150 -12.59 -0.76 0.37
N HIS A 151 -11.73 -1.45 -0.37
CA HIS A 151 -12.11 -2.47 -1.34
C HIS A 151 -12.19 -3.84 -0.68
N THR A 152 -13.15 -4.65 -1.10
CA THR A 152 -13.17 -6.09 -0.81
C THR A 152 -12.47 -6.87 -1.92
N ALA A 153 -12.38 -8.19 -1.74
CA ALA A 153 -11.94 -9.12 -2.79
C ALA A 153 -12.86 -9.07 -4.02
N ASP A 154 -14.15 -8.86 -3.80
CA ASP A 154 -15.15 -8.84 -4.86
C ASP A 154 -15.02 -7.60 -5.73
N GLU A 155 -14.88 -7.82 -7.05
CA GLU A 155 -14.73 -6.75 -8.02
C GLU A 155 -15.91 -5.77 -7.97
N GLY A 156 -15.59 -4.46 -7.94
CA GLY A 156 -16.59 -3.40 -7.93
C GLY A 156 -17.29 -3.19 -6.58
N THR A 157 -16.95 -3.98 -5.54
CA THR A 157 -17.50 -3.82 -4.19
C THR A 157 -16.56 -3.00 -3.30
N TYR A 158 -17.08 -1.90 -2.75
CA TYR A 158 -16.29 -1.01 -1.89
C TYR A 158 -17.15 -0.23 -0.89
N PHE A 159 -16.46 0.31 0.12
CA PHE A 159 -16.96 1.30 1.05
C PHE A 159 -16.02 2.51 1.04
N GLN A 160 -16.53 3.67 0.66
CA GLN A 160 -15.77 4.91 0.56
C GLN A 160 -16.27 5.92 1.58
N VAL A 161 -15.34 6.68 2.15
CA VAL A 161 -15.62 7.89 2.92
C VAL A 161 -14.89 9.05 2.28
N GLY A 162 -15.57 10.19 2.17
CA GLY A 162 -14.93 11.46 1.87
C GLY A 162 -15.34 12.56 2.84
N TYR A 163 -14.48 13.55 3.04
CA TYR A 163 -14.67 14.66 3.98
C TYR A 163 -14.94 15.98 3.26
N GLY A 164 -15.94 16.70 3.75
CA GLY A 164 -16.23 18.07 3.33
C GLY A 164 -16.64 18.20 1.86
N ASP A 165 -16.39 19.40 1.33
CA ASP A 165 -16.87 19.86 0.02
C ASP A 165 -16.29 19.06 -1.15
N GLN A 166 -15.03 18.61 -1.07
CA GLN A 166 -14.42 17.75 -2.08
C GLN A 166 -15.14 16.41 -2.24
N ALA A 167 -15.79 15.93 -1.18
CA ALA A 167 -16.61 14.74 -1.21
C ALA A 167 -18.09 15.03 -1.46
N ALA A 168 -18.46 16.26 -1.83
CA ALA A 168 -19.83 16.76 -1.90
C ALA A 168 -20.63 16.54 -0.57
N ALA A 169 -19.93 16.58 0.56
CA ALA A 169 -20.54 16.65 1.89
C ALA A 169 -20.56 18.10 2.37
N PRO A 170 -21.52 18.48 3.24
CA PRO A 170 -21.44 19.76 3.93
C PRO A 170 -20.12 19.90 4.72
N PRO A 171 -19.63 21.13 4.94
CA PRO A 171 -18.43 21.35 5.75
C PRO A 171 -18.53 20.68 7.13
N GLY A 172 -17.46 19.99 7.54
CA GLY A 172 -17.41 19.24 8.80
C GLY A 172 -18.19 17.93 8.80
N GLN A 173 -18.72 17.49 7.66
CA GLN A 173 -19.42 16.21 7.52
C GLN A 173 -18.68 15.27 6.57
N TYR A 174 -19.12 14.01 6.59
CA TYR A 174 -18.57 12.92 5.81
C TYR A 174 -19.62 12.40 4.84
N ALA A 175 -19.26 12.30 3.56
CA ALA A 175 -20.01 11.52 2.60
C ALA A 175 -19.53 10.07 2.69
N VAL A 176 -20.47 9.17 2.90
CA VAL A 176 -20.20 7.73 2.90
C VAL A 176 -20.86 7.15 1.67
N GLU A 177 -20.12 6.37 0.91
CA GLU A 177 -20.60 5.70 -0.29
C GLU A 177 -20.29 4.22 -0.23
N HIS A 178 -21.18 3.42 -0.77
CA HIS A 178 -20.98 2.00 -0.92
C HIS A 178 -21.45 1.57 -2.31
N ARG A 179 -20.65 0.73 -2.96
CA ARG A 179 -21.06 0.03 -4.17
C ARG A 179 -20.95 -1.46 -3.91
N ASP A 180 -21.94 -2.20 -4.36
CA ASP A 180 -21.96 -3.66 -4.39
C ASP A 180 -21.88 -4.10 -5.85
N GLY A 181 -20.68 -4.29 -6.39
CA GLY A 181 -20.38 -4.83 -7.72
C GLY A 181 -20.87 -4.06 -8.96
N SER A 182 -21.88 -3.19 -8.87
CA SER A 182 -22.46 -2.49 -10.03
C SER A 182 -22.87 -1.05 -9.72
N PRO A 183 -22.91 -0.15 -10.74
CA PRO A 183 -23.38 1.23 -10.57
C PRO A 183 -24.83 1.33 -10.04
N ASP A 184 -25.71 0.40 -10.40
CA ASP A 184 -27.11 0.39 -9.95
C ASP A 184 -27.26 0.06 -8.46
N ARG A 185 -26.22 -0.53 -7.85
CA ARG A 185 -26.14 -0.83 -6.42
C ARG A 185 -25.20 0.15 -5.71
N HIS A 186 -25.18 1.40 -6.17
CA HIS A 186 -24.42 2.49 -5.54
C HIS A 186 -25.32 3.30 -4.60
N ARG A 187 -24.96 3.31 -3.33
CA ARG A 187 -25.67 4.01 -2.25
C ARG A 187 -24.77 5.05 -1.61
N ARG A 188 -25.38 6.13 -1.14
CA ARG A 188 -24.70 7.23 -0.44
C ARG A 188 -25.46 7.65 0.80
N ALA A 189 -24.73 8.05 1.82
CA ALA A 189 -25.25 8.75 2.99
C ALA A 189 -24.33 9.92 3.36
N VAL A 190 -24.81 10.80 4.24
CA VAL A 190 -24.01 11.89 4.82
C VAL A 190 -24.17 11.85 6.33
N THR A 191 -23.07 12.01 7.07
CA THR A 191 -23.08 11.97 8.53
C THR A 191 -22.04 12.92 9.12
N PRO A 192 -22.30 13.57 10.27
CA PRO A 192 -21.27 14.25 11.05
C PRO A 192 -20.46 13.28 11.93
N ASP A 193 -20.91 12.04 12.12
CA ASP A 193 -20.32 11.10 13.06
C ASP A 193 -19.20 10.27 12.44
N ARG A 194 -17.97 10.77 12.56
CA ARG A 194 -16.76 10.07 12.13
C ARG A 194 -16.53 8.72 12.82
N ARG A 195 -16.98 8.54 14.06
CA ARG A 195 -16.82 7.27 14.78
C ARG A 195 -17.75 6.21 14.20
N ALA A 196 -18.98 6.61 13.86
CA ALA A 196 -19.90 5.74 13.14
C ALA A 196 -19.33 5.31 11.78
N VAL A 197 -18.63 6.20 11.07
CA VAL A 197 -17.94 5.85 9.81
C VAL A 197 -16.83 4.82 10.01
N ALA A 198 -15.92 5.04 10.97
CA ALA A 198 -14.85 4.10 11.26
C ALA A 198 -15.40 2.71 11.64
N GLN A 199 -16.45 2.69 12.48
CA GLN A 199 -17.10 1.44 12.87
C GLN A 199 -17.79 0.74 11.68
N ALA A 200 -18.49 1.49 10.83
CA ALA A 200 -19.12 0.94 9.63
C ALA A 200 -18.11 0.35 8.66
N MET A 201 -16.95 1.00 8.48
CA MET A 201 -15.89 0.52 7.60
C MET A 201 -15.27 -0.78 8.12
N ARG A 202 -15.08 -0.93 9.43
CA ARG A 202 -14.68 -2.20 10.06
C ARG A 202 -15.72 -3.31 9.86
N GLU A 203 -16.98 -3.00 10.13
CA GLU A 203 -18.08 -3.95 9.93
C GLU A 203 -18.19 -4.38 8.46
N PHE A 204 -17.98 -3.47 7.51
CA PHE A 204 -17.93 -3.78 6.08
C PHE A 204 -16.75 -4.70 5.74
N ARG A 205 -15.54 -4.40 6.24
CA ARG A 205 -14.35 -5.26 6.07
C ARG A 205 -14.62 -6.70 6.53
N ASP A 206 -15.31 -6.85 7.65
CA ASP A 206 -15.57 -8.13 8.30
C ASP A 206 -16.79 -8.87 7.69
N GLY A 207 -17.41 -8.33 6.65
CA GLY A 207 -18.62 -8.89 6.04
C GLY A 207 -19.87 -8.80 6.94
N ASN A 208 -19.84 -7.96 7.98
CA ASN A 208 -20.93 -7.77 8.91
C ASN A 208 -21.90 -6.68 8.43
N GLY A 209 -23.08 -7.07 7.93
CA GLY A 209 -24.10 -6.15 7.40
C GLY A 209 -24.69 -5.12 8.38
N ASN A 210 -24.25 -5.05 9.64
CA ASN A 210 -24.69 -4.02 10.58
C ASN A 210 -24.37 -2.59 10.13
N TRP A 211 -23.34 -2.41 9.30
CA TRP A 211 -22.96 -1.09 8.77
C TRP A 211 -24.10 -0.46 7.96
N GLU A 212 -24.95 -1.26 7.30
CA GLU A 212 -26.08 -0.77 6.51
C GLU A 212 -27.10 -0.01 7.36
N LYS A 213 -27.26 -0.41 8.63
CA LYS A 213 -28.25 0.18 9.55
C LYS A 213 -27.78 1.50 10.18
N ARG A 214 -26.49 1.85 10.02
CA ARG A 214 -25.89 3.04 10.66
C ARG A 214 -26.25 4.35 9.98
N PHE A 215 -26.67 4.29 8.71
CA PHE A 215 -26.88 5.48 7.92
C PHE A 215 -28.21 5.46 7.18
N SER A 216 -28.74 6.66 6.93
CA SER A 216 -29.88 6.84 6.04
C SER A 216 -29.37 6.86 4.59
N TRP A 217 -29.27 5.68 3.99
CA TRP A 217 -28.79 5.51 2.62
C TRP A 217 -29.80 6.00 1.59
N ARG A 218 -29.30 6.61 0.52
CA ARG A 218 -30.03 6.90 -0.71
C ARG A 218 -29.29 6.28 -1.89
N SER A 219 -30.03 5.77 -2.87
CA SER A 219 -29.43 5.36 -4.15
C SER A 219 -28.90 6.58 -4.88
N ILE A 220 -27.77 6.41 -5.57
CA ILE A 220 -27.21 7.42 -6.45
C ILE A 220 -26.91 6.81 -7.81
N GLN A 221 -27.17 7.57 -8.87
CA GLN A 221 -26.67 7.29 -10.21
C GLN A 221 -25.52 8.25 -10.47
N LEU A 222 -24.37 7.71 -10.91
CA LEU A 222 -23.24 8.49 -11.39
C LEU A 222 -23.38 8.77 -12.88
#